data_AF-A0A371X0T4-F1
#
_entry.id   AF-A0A371X0T4-F1
#
_cell.length_a   1.000
_cell.length_b   1.000
_cell.length_c   1.000
_cell.angle_alpha   90.00
_cell.angle_beta   90.00
_cell.angle_gamma   90.00
#
_symmetry.space_group_name_H-M   'P 1'
#
loop_
_entity.id
_entity.type
_entity.pdbx_description
1 polymer ?
#
loop_
_entity_poly.entity_id
_entity_poly.type
_entity_poly.pdbx_seq_one_letter_code
_entity_poly.pdbx_strand_id
1 'polypeptide(L)'
;MRTSSRFVLVLLAGALFSAGCPATAFALDPDAIVDPNASSLELFSHGFQAYKRGEKDVAFKSLKYAAQKGHRGALWKLARMYADGDGVPEDDFEAFQIFEQIVREPDNSSADNAYVANAVTALADYLRRGIPGHVNVDLPRARQFYFHAASYFGNPKAQFELGRMMLEGEGGRTNPKQAARWLKLAASKGHVGSQALFGYLLFDGKTISITPEPVRGLAMLTMALKRATPADKEWIRNLQEQAFAVSSEVTRRTAQSYAEQQLASAGAIAKSN
;
A
#
# COMPACT_ATOMS: atom_id res chain seq x y z
N MET A 1 67.11 20.92 -65.85
CA MET A 1 67.22 20.09 -64.62
C MET A 1 66.06 19.11 -64.61
N ARG A 2 66.37 17.82 -64.41
CA ARG A 2 65.50 16.65 -64.10
C ARG A 2 64.48 16.22 -65.16
N THR A 3 64.81 15.25 -66.05
CA THR A 3 64.79 13.77 -65.89
C THR A 3 63.40 13.13 -65.77
N SER A 4 62.95 12.57 -66.90
CA SER A 4 62.32 11.24 -67.13
C SER A 4 61.76 10.47 -65.94
N SER A 5 60.51 10.00 -66.08
CA SER A 5 60.24 8.55 -65.97
C SER A 5 58.88 8.17 -66.61
N ARG A 6 58.91 7.27 -67.59
CA ARG A 6 57.78 6.44 -68.02
C ARG A 6 57.64 5.28 -67.01
N PHE A 7 56.43 4.79 -66.72
CA PHE A 7 56.00 3.42 -67.04
C PHE A 7 54.74 2.93 -66.29
N VAL A 8 54.02 2.07 -67.01
CA VAL A 8 53.16 0.94 -66.60
C VAL A 8 51.72 1.24 -66.11
N LEU A 9 50.81 0.78 -66.97
CA LEU A 9 49.41 0.43 -66.75
C LEU A 9 49.35 -0.97 -66.07
N VAL A 10 48.68 -1.10 -64.93
CA VAL A 10 48.19 -2.39 -64.41
C VAL A 10 46.76 -2.20 -63.90
N LEU A 11 45.82 -2.83 -64.59
CA LEU A 11 44.46 -3.13 -64.14
C LEU A 11 44.53 -4.26 -63.11
N LEU A 12 44.00 -4.05 -61.91
CA LEU A 12 43.67 -5.15 -60.99
C LEU A 12 42.48 -4.77 -60.11
N ALA A 13 41.40 -5.53 -60.31
CA ALA A 13 40.18 -5.50 -59.54
C ALA A 13 40.45 -5.92 -58.08
N GLY A 14 40.13 -5.04 -57.13
CA GLY A 14 40.23 -5.31 -55.69
C GLY A 14 38.85 -5.31 -55.07
N ALA A 15 38.45 -6.48 -54.56
CA ALA A 15 37.14 -6.77 -53.98
C ALA A 15 36.79 -5.89 -52.77
N LEU A 16 35.51 -5.48 -52.71
CA LEU A 16 34.84 -4.91 -51.54
C LEU A 16 34.81 -5.95 -50.42
N PHE A 17 35.66 -5.79 -49.41
CA PHE A 17 35.49 -6.44 -48.10
C PHE A 17 34.93 -5.39 -47.14
N SER A 18 33.61 -5.35 -47.02
CA SER A 18 32.94 -4.61 -45.95
C SER A 18 33.24 -5.30 -44.62
N ALA A 19 34.08 -4.68 -43.79
CA ALA A 19 34.24 -5.06 -42.40
C ALA A 19 32.91 -4.81 -41.67
N GLY A 20 32.13 -5.87 -41.49
CA GLY A 20 30.94 -5.86 -40.66
C GLY A 20 31.33 -5.66 -39.20
N CYS A 21 30.91 -4.55 -38.60
CA CYS A 21 30.72 -4.50 -37.16
C CYS A 21 29.71 -5.60 -36.78
N PRO A 22 30.00 -6.51 -35.83
CA PRO A 22 28.93 -7.22 -35.18
C PRO A 22 28.30 -6.24 -34.20
N ALA A 23 27.42 -5.37 -34.70
CA ALA A 23 26.35 -4.88 -33.86
C ALA A 23 25.58 -6.14 -33.47
N THR A 24 25.67 -6.53 -32.21
CA THR A 24 24.75 -7.49 -31.60
C THR A 24 23.35 -6.91 -31.79
N ALA A 25 22.71 -7.26 -32.89
CA ALA A 25 21.31 -7.00 -33.12
C ALA A 25 20.57 -7.79 -32.04
N PHE A 26 20.05 -7.09 -31.03
CA PHE A 26 19.01 -7.65 -30.18
C PHE A 26 17.91 -8.14 -31.12
N ALA A 27 17.76 -9.45 -31.21
CA ALA A 27 16.63 -10.06 -31.90
C ALA A 27 15.36 -9.48 -31.26
N LEU A 28 14.66 -8.63 -32.00
CA LEU A 28 13.30 -8.25 -31.68
C LEU A 28 12.48 -9.53 -31.84
N ASP A 29 12.13 -10.16 -30.72
CA ASP A 29 11.16 -11.24 -30.70
C ASP A 29 9.81 -10.64 -31.18
N PRO A 30 9.33 -10.97 -32.38
CA PRO A 30 8.11 -10.39 -32.93
C PRO A 30 6.85 -10.80 -32.15
N ASP A 31 6.96 -11.81 -31.28
CA ASP A 31 5.90 -12.26 -30.36
C ASP A 31 6.03 -11.61 -28.96
N ALA A 32 7.02 -10.75 -28.73
CA ALA A 32 7.17 -10.04 -27.47
C ALA A 32 6.04 -9.01 -27.28
N ILE A 33 5.00 -9.43 -26.56
CA ILE A 33 3.85 -8.61 -26.13
C ILE A 33 4.29 -7.36 -25.33
N VAL A 34 5.52 -7.32 -24.82
CA VAL A 34 6.08 -6.23 -24.02
C VAL A 34 7.47 -5.88 -24.55
N ASP A 35 7.69 -4.63 -24.96
CA ASP A 35 9.01 -4.12 -25.36
C ASP A 35 9.91 -3.88 -24.12
N PRO A 36 10.94 -4.70 -23.87
CA PRO A 36 11.80 -4.54 -22.69
C PRO A 36 12.68 -3.28 -22.74
N ASN A 37 12.85 -2.68 -23.92
CA ASN A 37 13.69 -1.50 -24.12
C ASN A 37 12.96 -0.20 -23.80
N ALA A 38 11.63 -0.21 -23.74
CA ALA A 38 10.82 0.93 -23.34
C ALA A 38 11.23 1.50 -21.97
N SER A 39 10.93 2.77 -21.73
CA SER A 39 11.27 3.44 -20.47
C SER A 39 10.53 2.82 -19.29
N SER A 40 11.05 3.04 -18.09
CA SER A 40 10.44 2.49 -16.86
C SER A 40 9.01 2.98 -16.63
N LEU A 41 8.70 4.23 -17.03
CA LEU A 41 7.36 4.83 -16.95
C LEU A 41 6.40 4.28 -18.02
N GLU A 42 6.87 4.05 -19.24
CA GLU A 42 6.06 3.44 -20.31
C GLU A 42 5.70 2.00 -19.97
N LEU A 43 6.67 1.21 -19.51
CA LEU A 43 6.45 -0.16 -19.03
C LEU A 43 5.48 -0.20 -17.86
N PHE A 44 5.60 0.73 -16.91
CA PHE A 44 4.65 0.84 -15.80
C PHE A 44 3.24 1.18 -16.29
N SER A 45 3.12 2.18 -17.16
CA SER A 45 1.82 2.62 -17.71
C SER A 45 1.16 1.51 -18.51
N HIS A 46 1.93 0.81 -19.36
CA HIS A 46 1.48 -0.34 -20.12
C HIS A 46 1.01 -1.47 -19.19
N GLY A 47 1.81 -1.83 -18.20
CA GLY A 47 1.46 -2.86 -17.22
C GLY A 47 0.22 -2.52 -16.41
N PHE A 48 0.05 -1.26 -16.00
CA PHE A 48 -1.12 -0.80 -15.26
C PHE A 48 -2.40 -0.80 -16.13
N GLN A 49 -2.28 -0.48 -17.42
CA GLN A 49 -3.41 -0.57 -18.36
C GLN A 49 -3.79 -2.03 -18.64
N ALA A 50 -2.82 -2.90 -18.88
CA ALA A 50 -3.05 -4.34 -19.05
C ALA A 50 -3.74 -4.93 -17.80
N TYR A 51 -3.29 -4.53 -16.61
CA TYR A 51 -3.90 -4.94 -15.35
C TYR A 51 -5.39 -4.53 -15.28
N LYS A 52 -5.73 -3.30 -15.67
CA LYS A 52 -7.12 -2.83 -15.73
C LYS A 52 -8.00 -3.60 -16.72
N ARG A 53 -7.41 -4.14 -17.79
CA ARG A 53 -8.09 -5.01 -18.76
C ARG A 53 -8.21 -6.46 -18.31
N GLY A 54 -7.61 -6.82 -17.17
CA GLY A 54 -7.57 -8.20 -16.66
C GLY A 54 -6.48 -9.07 -17.29
N GLU A 55 -5.60 -8.49 -18.12
CA GLU A 55 -4.46 -9.17 -18.75
C GLU A 55 -3.31 -9.30 -17.75
N LYS A 56 -3.50 -10.11 -16.70
CA LYS A 56 -2.59 -10.14 -15.55
C LYS A 56 -1.18 -10.61 -15.91
N ASP A 57 -1.03 -11.52 -16.86
CA ASP A 57 0.28 -12.00 -17.33
C ASP A 57 1.09 -10.89 -18.01
N VAL A 58 0.42 -10.11 -18.88
CA VAL A 58 1.03 -8.97 -19.57
C VAL A 58 1.36 -7.86 -18.57
N ALA A 59 0.46 -7.61 -17.62
CA ALA A 59 0.68 -6.67 -16.54
C ALA A 59 1.91 -7.06 -15.71
N PHE A 60 1.98 -8.31 -15.26
CA PHE A 60 3.09 -8.82 -14.46
C PHE A 60 4.43 -8.66 -15.21
N LYS A 61 4.51 -9.11 -16.47
CA LYS A 61 5.72 -8.97 -17.29
C LYS A 61 6.14 -7.51 -17.44
N SER A 62 5.20 -6.62 -17.76
CA SER A 62 5.45 -5.19 -17.95
C SER A 62 5.92 -4.50 -16.66
N LEU A 63 5.25 -4.79 -15.55
CA LEU A 63 5.61 -4.26 -14.24
C LEU A 63 6.97 -4.80 -13.79
N LYS A 64 7.30 -6.07 -14.06
CA LYS A 64 8.60 -6.66 -13.77
C LYS A 64 9.73 -5.92 -14.48
N TYR A 65 9.59 -5.64 -15.78
CA TYR A 65 10.58 -4.85 -16.50
C TYR A 65 10.67 -3.41 -15.98
N ALA A 66 9.54 -2.77 -15.67
CA ALA A 66 9.55 -1.43 -15.07
C ALA A 66 10.27 -1.40 -13.72
N ALA A 67 10.02 -2.39 -12.86
CA ALA A 67 10.63 -2.54 -11.54
C ALA A 67 12.15 -2.79 -11.63
N GLN A 68 12.60 -3.62 -12.58
CA GLN A 68 14.03 -3.82 -12.87
C GLN A 68 14.74 -2.53 -13.28
N LYS A 69 14.00 -1.58 -13.86
CA LYS A 69 14.48 -0.24 -14.19
C LYS A 69 14.27 0.79 -13.07
N GLY A 70 13.96 0.35 -11.84
CA GLY A 70 13.80 1.19 -10.67
C GLY A 70 12.45 1.92 -10.55
N HIS A 71 11.43 1.54 -11.33
CA HIS A 71 10.11 2.19 -11.19
C HIS A 71 9.42 1.74 -9.89
N ARG A 72 9.35 2.64 -8.92
CA ARG A 72 8.90 2.28 -7.57
C ARG A 72 7.41 1.93 -7.46
N GLY A 73 6.56 2.60 -8.23
CA GLY A 73 5.16 2.20 -8.36
C GLY A 73 4.99 0.79 -8.95
N ALA A 74 5.94 0.33 -9.76
CA ALA A 74 5.91 -1.00 -10.34
C ALA A 74 6.34 -2.04 -9.31
N LEU A 75 7.41 -1.77 -8.55
CA LEU A 75 7.81 -2.58 -7.39
C LEU A 75 6.64 -2.75 -6.41
N TRP A 76 5.98 -1.65 -6.03
CA TRP A 76 4.84 -1.71 -5.11
C TRP A 76 3.69 -2.56 -5.67
N LYS A 77 3.37 -2.41 -6.96
CA LYS A 77 2.30 -3.19 -7.57
C LYS A 77 2.67 -4.68 -7.67
N LEU A 78 3.91 -5.03 -8.01
CA LEU A 78 4.38 -6.41 -8.02
C LEU A 78 4.31 -7.05 -6.64
N ALA A 79 4.76 -6.35 -5.60
CA ALA A 79 4.67 -6.83 -4.22
C ALA A 79 3.21 -7.14 -3.84
N ARG A 80 2.26 -6.27 -4.23
CA ARG A 80 0.83 -6.52 -4.04
C ARG A 80 0.32 -7.71 -4.85
N MET A 81 0.79 -7.90 -6.09
CA MET A 81 0.41 -9.07 -6.90
C MET A 81 0.85 -10.37 -6.24
N TYR A 82 2.06 -10.45 -5.71
CA TYR A 82 2.53 -11.61 -4.95
C TYR A 82 1.77 -11.79 -3.63
N ALA A 83 1.55 -10.71 -2.87
CA ALA A 83 0.86 -10.78 -1.58
C ALA A 83 -0.61 -11.23 -1.69
N ASP A 84 -1.28 -10.89 -2.79
CA ASP A 84 -2.70 -11.20 -3.01
C ASP A 84 -2.90 -12.43 -3.94
N GLY A 85 -1.83 -13.05 -4.45
CA GLY A 85 -1.92 -14.10 -5.47
C GLY A 85 -2.60 -13.64 -6.78
N ASP A 86 -2.43 -12.37 -7.14
CA ASP A 86 -3.20 -11.70 -8.16
C ASP A 86 -2.52 -11.78 -9.54
N GLY A 87 -2.77 -12.87 -10.26
CA GLY A 87 -2.16 -13.14 -11.57
C GLY A 87 -0.80 -13.83 -11.50
N VAL A 88 -0.34 -14.11 -10.29
CA VAL A 88 0.81 -14.95 -9.97
C VAL A 88 0.46 -15.81 -8.76
N PRO A 89 1.12 -16.95 -8.52
CA PRO A 89 0.99 -17.67 -7.26
C PRO A 89 1.23 -16.74 -6.07
N GLU A 90 0.42 -16.87 -5.01
CA GLU A 90 0.60 -16.12 -3.78
C GLU A 90 1.97 -16.45 -3.17
N ASP A 91 2.76 -15.42 -2.92
CA ASP A 91 4.10 -15.53 -2.33
C ASP A 91 4.34 -14.35 -1.39
N ASP A 92 4.00 -14.58 -0.12
CA ASP A 92 4.18 -13.61 0.96
C ASP A 92 5.65 -13.23 1.17
N PHE A 93 6.59 -14.15 0.93
CA PHE A 93 8.01 -13.89 1.18
C PHE A 93 8.61 -13.03 0.06
N GLU A 94 8.29 -13.31 -1.19
CA GLU A 94 8.67 -12.46 -2.33
C GLU A 94 8.06 -11.05 -2.18
N ALA A 95 6.79 -10.96 -1.79
CA ALA A 95 6.16 -9.68 -1.49
C ALA A 95 6.89 -8.91 -0.38
N PHE A 96 7.24 -9.58 0.72
CA PHE A 96 8.01 -9.00 1.81
C PHE A 96 9.36 -8.45 1.34
N GLN A 97 10.11 -9.21 0.54
CA GLN A 97 11.41 -8.77 0.01
C GLN A 97 11.29 -7.53 -0.86
N ILE A 98 10.28 -7.47 -1.74
CA ILE A 98 10.05 -6.31 -2.59
C ILE A 98 9.63 -5.09 -1.74
N PHE A 99 8.79 -5.27 -0.71
CA PHE A 99 8.48 -4.17 0.20
C PHE A 99 9.71 -3.67 0.98
N GLU A 100 10.58 -4.57 1.45
CA GLU A 100 11.85 -4.18 2.08
C GLU A 100 12.74 -3.38 1.13
N GLN A 101 12.79 -3.78 -0.15
CA GLN A 101 13.51 -3.03 -1.17
C GLN A 101 12.97 -1.59 -1.29
N ILE A 102 11.65 -1.42 -1.37
CA ILE A 102 11.01 -0.09 -1.50
C ILE A 102 11.35 0.81 -0.31
N VAL A 103 11.42 0.27 0.90
CA VAL A 103 11.68 1.05 2.12
C VAL A 103 13.15 1.37 2.31
N ARG A 104 14.07 0.55 1.79
CA ARG A 104 15.51 0.76 1.88
C ARG A 104 16.02 1.81 0.89
N GLU A 105 15.39 1.94 -0.28
CA GLU A 105 15.78 2.93 -1.26
C GLU A 105 15.48 4.36 -0.75
N PRO A 106 16.42 5.32 -0.89
CA PRO A 106 16.21 6.68 -0.43
C PRO A 106 15.03 7.34 -1.15
N ASP A 107 14.40 8.29 -0.46
CA ASP A 107 13.22 8.98 -0.99
C ASP A 107 13.63 9.95 -2.11
N ASN A 108 13.35 9.55 -3.35
CA ASN A 108 13.81 10.28 -4.54
C ASN A 108 12.75 11.28 -5.06
N SER A 109 11.51 11.25 -4.56
CA SER A 109 10.41 12.10 -5.04
C SER A 109 9.18 12.10 -4.12
N SER A 110 8.51 13.24 -4.01
CA SER A 110 7.28 13.39 -3.21
C SER A 110 6.07 12.61 -3.74
N ALA A 111 6.01 12.33 -5.05
CA ALA A 111 4.94 11.53 -5.68
C ALA A 111 4.94 10.07 -5.21
N ASP A 112 6.05 9.68 -4.62
CA ASP A 112 6.49 8.32 -4.39
C ASP A 112 6.20 7.92 -2.91
N ASN A 113 5.87 8.92 -2.09
CA ASN A 113 5.48 8.83 -0.67
C ASN A 113 4.32 7.88 -0.40
N ALA A 114 3.32 7.81 -1.28
CA ALA A 114 2.19 6.88 -1.09
C ALA A 114 2.62 5.42 -1.20
N TYR A 115 3.53 5.10 -2.14
CA TYR A 115 4.09 3.75 -2.28
C TYR A 115 4.98 3.40 -1.09
N VAL A 116 5.82 4.33 -0.60
CA VAL A 116 6.60 4.08 0.64
C VAL A 116 5.65 3.81 1.80
N ALA A 117 4.67 4.68 2.02
CA ALA A 117 3.76 4.58 3.15
C ALA A 117 3.04 3.24 3.20
N ASN A 118 2.57 2.77 2.04
CA ASN A 118 1.91 1.48 1.91
C ASN A 118 2.90 0.32 2.09
N ALA A 119 4.11 0.41 1.54
CA ALA A 119 5.15 -0.62 1.72
C ALA A 119 5.58 -0.76 3.19
N VAL A 120 5.85 0.36 3.88
CA VAL A 120 6.19 0.37 5.33
C VAL A 120 5.05 -0.27 6.13
N THR A 121 3.79 0.06 5.81
CA THR A 121 2.63 -0.51 6.50
C THR A 121 2.50 -2.02 6.22
N ALA A 122 2.73 -2.47 4.99
CA ALA A 122 2.71 -3.89 4.64
C ALA A 122 3.84 -4.68 5.32
N LEU A 123 5.06 -4.12 5.40
CA LEU A 123 6.15 -4.72 6.18
C LEU A 123 5.78 -4.85 7.67
N ALA A 124 5.15 -3.82 8.24
CA ALA A 124 4.68 -3.91 9.62
C ALA A 124 3.65 -5.05 9.79
N ASP A 125 2.72 -5.20 8.84
CA ASP A 125 1.76 -6.31 8.83
C ASP A 125 2.47 -7.67 8.82
N TYR A 126 3.47 -7.85 7.94
CA TYR A 126 4.28 -9.07 7.85
C TYR A 126 5.08 -9.35 9.11
N LEU A 127 5.75 -8.35 9.68
CA LEU A 127 6.51 -8.49 10.91
C LEU A 127 5.59 -8.83 12.09
N ARG A 128 4.36 -8.31 12.10
CA ARG A 128 3.39 -8.59 13.17
C ARG A 128 2.88 -10.03 13.13
N ARG A 129 2.64 -10.58 11.94
CA ARG A 129 2.05 -11.92 11.75
C ARG A 129 3.06 -13.04 11.46
N GLY A 130 4.26 -12.70 11.02
CA GLY A 130 5.27 -13.62 10.52
C GLY A 130 4.93 -14.21 9.14
N ILE A 131 5.91 -14.85 8.52
CA ILE A 131 5.79 -15.65 7.30
C ILE A 131 6.39 -17.02 7.64
N PRO A 132 5.58 -18.10 7.69
CA PRO A 132 6.06 -19.42 8.07
C PRO A 132 7.29 -19.85 7.26
N GLY A 133 8.37 -20.27 7.94
CA GLY A 133 9.61 -20.73 7.31
C GLY A 133 10.55 -19.61 6.82
N HIS A 134 10.12 -18.34 6.83
CA HIS A 134 10.88 -17.24 6.22
C HIS A 134 11.10 -16.05 7.15
N VAL A 135 10.05 -15.58 7.85
CA VAL A 135 10.10 -14.38 8.71
C VAL A 135 9.41 -14.69 10.02
N ASN A 136 10.14 -14.58 11.14
CA ASN A 136 9.56 -14.74 12.46
C ASN A 136 8.74 -13.50 12.86
N VAL A 137 7.74 -13.70 13.72
CA VAL A 137 7.01 -12.59 14.34
C VAL A 137 7.97 -11.69 15.13
N ASP A 138 7.93 -10.39 14.84
CA ASP A 138 8.69 -9.33 15.52
C ASP A 138 7.77 -8.15 15.82
N LEU A 139 7.02 -8.26 16.92
CA LEU A 139 6.06 -7.24 17.35
C LEU A 139 6.72 -5.88 17.66
N PRO A 140 7.88 -5.80 18.33
CA PRO A 140 8.57 -4.52 18.55
C PRO A 140 8.92 -3.81 17.25
N ARG A 141 9.45 -4.53 16.26
CA ARG A 141 9.79 -3.95 14.96
C ARG A 141 8.54 -3.58 14.17
N ALA A 142 7.50 -4.43 14.16
CA ALA A 142 6.21 -4.09 13.55
C ALA A 142 5.65 -2.78 14.12
N ARG A 143 5.68 -2.60 15.44
CA ARG A 143 5.23 -1.38 16.11
C ARG A 143 6.04 -0.14 15.69
N GLN A 144 7.34 -0.28 15.49
CA GLN A 144 8.19 0.81 14.99
C GLN A 144 7.85 1.20 13.55
N PHE A 145 7.63 0.21 12.67
CA PHE A 145 7.23 0.47 11.28
C PHE A 145 5.84 1.11 11.20
N TYR A 146 4.86 0.63 11.97
CA TYR A 146 3.56 1.31 12.08
C TYR A 146 3.71 2.73 12.62
N PHE A 147 4.56 2.95 13.63
CA PHE A 147 4.83 4.29 14.12
C PHE A 147 5.36 5.20 13.01
N HIS A 148 6.36 4.75 12.25
CA HIS A 148 6.91 5.51 11.13
C HIS A 148 5.83 5.81 10.07
N ALA A 149 5.04 4.81 9.66
CA ALA A 149 3.95 5.00 8.71
C ALA A 149 2.85 5.95 9.22
N ALA A 150 2.53 5.87 10.52
CA ALA A 150 1.50 6.67 11.16
C ALA A 150 1.93 8.13 11.37
N SER A 151 3.18 8.37 11.75
CA SER A 151 3.69 9.70 12.10
C SER A 151 4.20 10.47 10.89
N TYR A 152 4.93 9.82 9.99
CA TYR A 152 5.59 10.48 8.87
C TYR A 152 4.64 10.62 7.67
N PHE A 153 3.99 9.53 7.26
CA PHE A 153 3.08 9.54 6.12
C PHE A 153 1.63 9.81 6.50
N GLY A 154 1.30 9.78 7.79
CA GLY A 154 -0.08 9.91 8.24
C GLY A 154 -0.98 8.79 7.73
N ASN A 155 -0.45 7.58 7.48
CA ASN A 155 -1.24 6.50 6.91
C ASN A 155 -2.35 6.08 7.91
N PRO A 156 -3.64 6.14 7.53
CA PRO A 156 -4.75 5.89 8.45
C PRO A 156 -4.82 4.43 8.93
N LYS A 157 -4.41 3.46 8.10
CA LYS A 157 -4.29 2.05 8.49
C LYS A 157 -3.18 1.89 9.53
N ALA A 158 -2.01 2.47 9.31
CA ALA A 158 -0.92 2.43 10.29
C ALA A 158 -1.30 3.11 11.61
N GLN A 159 -2.01 4.24 11.56
CA GLN A 159 -2.53 4.92 12.75
C GLN A 159 -3.52 4.04 13.53
N PHE A 160 -4.39 3.29 12.83
CA PHE A 160 -5.27 2.29 13.44
C PHE A 160 -4.48 1.19 14.13
N GLU A 161 -3.58 0.53 13.39
CA GLU A 161 -2.82 -0.63 13.88
C GLU A 161 -1.92 -0.25 15.05
N LEU A 162 -1.22 0.88 14.98
CA LEU A 162 -0.44 1.40 16.10
C LEU A 162 -1.32 1.68 17.32
N GLY A 163 -2.51 2.24 17.12
CA GLY A 163 -3.48 2.47 18.18
C GLY A 163 -3.90 1.16 18.86
N ARG A 164 -4.23 0.13 18.07
CA ARG A 164 -4.59 -1.20 18.56
C ARG A 164 -3.45 -1.85 19.35
N MET A 165 -2.24 -1.89 18.78
CA MET A 165 -1.05 -2.41 19.47
C MET A 165 -0.77 -1.68 20.79
N MET A 166 -1.03 -0.37 20.86
CA MET A 166 -0.91 0.41 22.10
C MET A 166 -2.01 0.11 23.13
N LEU A 167 -3.19 -0.35 22.72
CA LEU A 167 -4.23 -0.81 23.65
C LEU A 167 -3.88 -2.19 24.21
N GLU A 168 -3.41 -3.09 23.36
CA GLU A 168 -3.15 -4.50 23.67
C GLU A 168 -1.77 -4.73 24.30
N GLY A 169 -0.83 -3.80 24.14
CA GLY A 169 0.55 -3.98 24.58
C GLY A 169 1.38 -4.86 23.64
N GLU A 170 0.96 -4.99 22.38
CA GLU A 170 1.76 -5.70 21.38
C GLU A 170 3.06 -4.91 21.09
N GLY A 171 4.20 -5.61 21.13
CA GLY A 171 5.50 -5.04 20.80
C GLY A 171 5.99 -3.92 21.74
N GLY A 172 5.42 -3.78 22.92
CA GLY A 172 5.82 -2.76 23.90
C GLY A 172 4.79 -2.56 25.01
N ARG A 173 4.88 -1.45 25.75
CA ARG A 173 3.92 -1.18 26.85
C ARG A 173 2.58 -0.67 26.31
N THR A 174 1.50 -0.96 27.04
CA THR A 174 0.18 -0.38 26.82
C THR A 174 0.22 1.13 27.05
N ASN A 175 -0.46 1.90 26.19
CA ASN A 175 -0.69 3.33 26.38
C ASN A 175 -2.04 3.74 25.78
N PRO A 176 -3.16 3.51 26.49
CA PRO A 176 -4.50 3.77 25.96
C PRO A 176 -4.73 5.24 25.57
N LYS A 177 -4.14 6.19 26.32
CA LYS A 177 -4.27 7.62 26.02
C LYS A 177 -3.62 7.97 24.69
N GLN A 178 -2.45 7.42 24.39
CA GLN A 178 -1.79 7.62 23.10
C GLN A 178 -2.50 6.85 21.97
N ALA A 179 -2.99 5.64 22.25
CA ALA A 179 -3.82 4.89 21.32
C ALA A 179 -5.04 5.69 20.86
N ALA A 180 -5.78 6.30 21.81
CA ALA A 180 -6.94 7.12 21.51
C ALA A 180 -6.62 8.30 20.59
N ARG A 181 -5.43 8.90 20.71
CA ARG A 181 -4.99 9.98 19.81
C ARG A 181 -4.77 9.47 18.39
N TRP A 182 -4.09 8.33 18.22
CA TRP A 182 -3.89 7.73 16.90
C TRP A 182 -5.19 7.27 16.25
N LEU A 183 -6.06 6.61 17.02
CA LEU A 183 -7.37 6.18 16.56
C LEU A 183 -8.24 7.37 16.16
N LYS A 184 -8.23 8.47 16.94
CA LYS A 184 -8.93 9.71 16.56
C LYS A 184 -8.44 10.28 15.23
N LEU A 185 -7.12 10.31 15.00
CA LEU A 185 -6.55 10.79 13.74
C LEU A 185 -7.00 9.93 12.56
N ALA A 186 -6.89 8.60 12.66
CA ALA A 186 -7.36 7.69 11.62
C ALA A 186 -8.88 7.79 11.40
N ALA A 187 -9.66 7.92 12.47
CA ALA A 187 -11.11 8.07 12.39
C ALA A 187 -11.54 9.34 11.64
N SER A 188 -10.83 10.46 11.85
CA SER A 188 -11.06 11.71 11.10
C SER A 188 -10.75 11.60 9.60
N LYS A 189 -9.90 10.63 9.21
CA LYS A 189 -9.60 10.28 7.81
C LYS A 189 -10.55 9.23 7.24
N GLY A 190 -11.61 8.87 7.98
CA GLY A 190 -12.61 7.91 7.53
C GLY A 190 -12.28 6.45 7.82
N HIS A 191 -11.19 6.13 8.55
CA HIS A 191 -10.84 4.75 8.86
C HIS A 191 -11.89 4.10 9.77
N VAL A 192 -12.63 3.13 9.24
CA VAL A 192 -13.82 2.56 9.89
C VAL A 192 -13.47 1.83 11.19
N GLY A 193 -12.41 1.01 11.19
CA GLY A 193 -11.97 0.33 12.40
C GLY A 193 -11.56 1.31 13.52
N SER A 194 -10.93 2.43 13.15
CA SER A 194 -10.56 3.46 14.12
C SER A 194 -11.76 4.20 14.64
N GLN A 195 -12.78 4.39 13.80
CA GLN A 195 -14.04 4.96 14.24
C GLN A 195 -14.70 4.08 15.29
N ALA A 196 -14.73 2.77 15.08
CA ALA A 196 -15.26 1.81 16.04
C ALA A 196 -14.47 1.81 17.36
N LEU A 197 -13.15 1.62 17.33
CA LEU A 197 -12.33 1.57 18.54
C LEU A 197 -12.33 2.90 19.30
N PHE A 198 -12.18 4.04 18.61
CA PHE A 198 -12.26 5.34 19.28
C PHE A 198 -13.66 5.61 19.83
N GLY A 199 -14.71 5.23 19.11
CA GLY A 199 -16.10 5.29 19.59
C GLY A 199 -16.30 4.47 20.87
N TYR A 200 -15.74 3.26 20.93
CA TYR A 200 -15.76 2.44 22.12
C TYR A 200 -14.98 3.08 23.29
N LEU A 201 -13.80 3.65 23.04
CA LEU A 201 -13.01 4.35 24.07
C LEU A 201 -13.72 5.58 24.63
N LEU A 202 -14.45 6.32 23.78
CA LEU A 202 -15.31 7.43 24.23
C LEU A 202 -16.50 6.94 25.05
N PHE A 203 -17.11 5.83 24.63
CA PHE A 203 -18.22 5.21 25.34
C PHE A 203 -17.82 4.76 26.75
N ASP A 204 -16.69 4.08 26.89
CA ASP A 204 -16.19 3.60 28.18
C ASP A 204 -15.61 4.75 29.03
N GLY A 205 -14.80 5.62 28.44
CA GLY A 205 -14.13 6.76 29.09
C GLY A 205 -13.04 6.38 30.11
N LYS A 206 -13.25 5.32 30.89
CA LYS A 206 -12.35 4.84 31.96
C LYS A 206 -10.99 4.42 31.43
N THR A 207 -10.97 3.67 30.33
CA THR A 207 -9.75 3.14 29.68
C THR A 207 -8.75 4.25 29.35
N ILE A 208 -9.24 5.44 29.00
CA ILE A 208 -8.41 6.60 28.62
C ILE A 208 -8.45 7.72 29.67
N SER A 209 -9.04 7.46 30.83
CA SER A 209 -9.19 8.39 31.96
C SER A 209 -9.86 9.72 31.59
N ILE A 210 -10.96 9.65 30.83
CA ILE A 210 -11.83 10.80 30.55
C ILE A 210 -13.23 10.57 31.13
N THR A 211 -14.03 11.63 31.20
CA THR A 211 -15.47 11.49 31.43
C THR A 211 -16.09 10.74 30.24
N PRO A 212 -16.84 9.64 30.48
CA PRO A 212 -17.48 8.89 29.40
C PRO A 212 -18.42 9.76 28.56
N GLU A 213 -18.39 9.58 27.24
CA GLU A 213 -19.25 10.23 26.26
C GLU A 213 -20.14 9.17 25.56
N PRO A 214 -21.09 8.52 26.27
CA PRO A 214 -21.75 7.31 25.78
C PRO A 214 -22.59 7.54 24.52
N VAL A 215 -23.31 8.66 24.41
CA VAL A 215 -24.09 9.00 23.21
C VAL A 215 -23.18 9.13 21.99
N ARG A 216 -22.07 9.85 22.12
CA ARG A 216 -21.12 10.09 21.02
C ARG A 216 -20.40 8.81 20.63
N GLY A 217 -19.92 8.05 21.61
CA GLY A 217 -19.24 6.77 21.39
C GLY A 217 -20.14 5.76 20.67
N LEU A 218 -21.39 5.62 21.13
CA LEU A 218 -22.37 4.71 20.57
C LEU A 218 -22.83 5.13 19.16
N ALA A 219 -22.99 6.43 18.93
CA ALA A 219 -23.30 6.95 17.59
C ALA A 219 -22.14 6.64 16.63
N MET A 220 -20.90 6.82 17.07
CA MET A 220 -19.71 6.54 16.29
C MET A 220 -19.55 5.06 15.94
N LEU A 221 -19.82 4.16 16.90
CA LEU A 221 -19.91 2.71 16.65
C LEU A 221 -20.99 2.37 15.61
N THR A 222 -22.16 3.01 15.70
CA THR A 222 -23.27 2.81 14.76
C THR A 222 -22.90 3.25 13.33
N MET A 223 -22.25 4.39 13.18
CA MET A 223 -21.76 4.87 11.88
C MET A 223 -20.62 4.02 11.33
N ALA A 224 -19.75 3.50 12.20
CA ALA A 224 -18.68 2.59 11.81
C ALA A 224 -19.27 1.27 11.28
N LEU A 225 -20.22 0.67 12.01
CA LEU A 225 -20.85 -0.58 11.60
C LEU A 225 -21.58 -0.46 10.25
N LYS A 226 -22.28 0.66 10.01
CA LYS A 226 -22.95 0.91 8.72
C LYS A 226 -21.99 1.01 7.54
N ARG A 227 -20.73 1.39 7.77
CA ARG A 227 -19.68 1.54 6.75
C ARG A 227 -18.67 0.39 6.74
N ALA A 228 -18.84 -0.59 7.63
CA ALA A 228 -17.88 -1.68 7.80
C ALA A 228 -17.80 -2.57 6.57
N THR A 229 -16.58 -2.94 6.21
CA THR A 229 -16.31 -4.00 5.24
C THR A 229 -16.77 -5.36 5.80
N PRO A 230 -16.97 -6.40 4.97
CA PRO A 230 -17.28 -7.73 5.49
C PRO A 230 -16.29 -8.23 6.56
N ALA A 231 -15.00 -7.94 6.37
CA ALA A 231 -13.94 -8.29 7.32
C ALA A 231 -14.09 -7.58 8.67
N ASP A 232 -14.57 -6.32 8.67
CA ASP A 232 -14.69 -5.53 9.89
C ASP A 232 -16.04 -5.64 10.59
N LYS A 233 -17.07 -6.06 9.86
CA LYS A 233 -18.47 -5.97 10.29
C LYS A 233 -18.74 -6.75 11.56
N GLU A 234 -18.15 -7.93 11.71
CA GLU A 234 -18.40 -8.81 12.85
C GLU A 234 -17.85 -8.22 14.15
N TRP A 235 -16.56 -7.90 14.19
CA TRP A 235 -15.94 -7.39 15.41
C TRP A 235 -16.49 -6.00 15.81
N ILE A 236 -16.82 -5.14 14.83
CA ILE A 236 -17.45 -3.84 15.11
C ILE A 236 -18.86 -4.04 15.68
N ARG A 237 -19.63 -5.00 15.14
CA ARG A 237 -20.96 -5.33 15.67
C ARG A 237 -20.86 -5.78 17.12
N ASN A 238 -19.91 -6.66 17.44
CA ASN A 238 -19.71 -7.15 18.80
C ASN A 238 -19.41 -6.00 19.77
N LEU A 239 -18.55 -5.04 19.40
CA LEU A 239 -18.30 -3.84 20.21
C LEU A 239 -19.55 -2.98 20.40
N GLN A 240 -20.33 -2.80 19.33
CA GLN A 240 -21.57 -2.05 19.40
C GLN A 240 -22.59 -2.75 20.32
N GLU A 241 -22.79 -4.06 20.18
CA GLU A 241 -23.72 -4.84 20.99
C GLU A 241 -23.36 -4.79 22.48
N GLN A 242 -22.07 -4.90 22.82
CA GLN A 242 -21.58 -4.73 24.20
C GLN A 242 -21.95 -3.35 24.76
N ALA A 243 -21.72 -2.29 23.98
CA ALA A 243 -22.06 -0.93 24.40
C ALA A 243 -23.59 -0.72 24.49
N PHE A 244 -24.37 -1.29 23.56
CA PHE A 244 -25.83 -1.23 23.56
C PHE A 244 -26.45 -1.97 24.75
N ALA A 245 -25.89 -3.11 25.14
CA ALA A 245 -26.42 -3.95 26.21
C ALA A 245 -26.44 -3.23 27.57
N VAL A 246 -25.45 -2.39 27.84
CA VAL A 246 -25.32 -1.64 29.11
C VAL A 246 -25.82 -0.19 29.02
N SER A 247 -26.28 0.24 27.85
CA SER A 247 -26.80 1.61 27.63
C SER A 247 -28.28 1.73 27.97
N SER A 248 -28.67 2.87 28.56
CA SER A 248 -30.08 3.22 28.74
C SER A 248 -30.80 3.36 27.38
N GLU A 249 -32.12 3.18 27.38
CA GLU A 249 -32.92 3.38 26.17
C GLU A 249 -32.79 4.80 25.60
N VAL A 250 -32.79 5.82 26.47
CA VAL A 250 -32.59 7.22 26.07
C VAL A 250 -31.26 7.38 25.34
N THR A 251 -30.16 6.87 25.93
CA THR A 251 -28.83 6.92 25.32
C THR A 251 -28.81 6.26 23.95
N ARG A 252 -29.41 5.06 23.82
CA ARG A 252 -29.48 4.32 22.55
C ARG A 252 -30.22 5.11 21.47
N ARG A 253 -31.41 5.63 21.79
CA ARG A 253 -32.24 6.42 20.85
C ARG A 253 -31.54 7.71 20.43
N THR A 254 -30.95 8.45 21.37
CA THR A 254 -30.22 9.69 21.07
C THR A 254 -29.00 9.42 20.19
N ALA A 255 -28.22 8.37 20.50
CA ALA A 255 -27.06 7.99 19.70
C ALA A 255 -27.44 7.58 18.27
N GLN A 256 -28.53 6.82 18.12
CA GLN A 256 -29.05 6.44 16.82
C GLN A 256 -29.48 7.66 15.99
N SER A 257 -30.26 8.57 16.58
CA SER A 257 -30.67 9.81 15.91
C SER A 257 -29.47 10.66 15.49
N TYR A 258 -28.45 10.78 16.35
CA TYR A 258 -27.23 11.51 16.03
C TYR A 258 -26.45 10.87 14.86
N ALA A 259 -26.31 9.54 14.87
CA ALA A 259 -25.66 8.80 13.79
C ALA A 259 -26.40 8.95 12.45
N GLU A 260 -27.74 8.92 12.46
CA GLU A 260 -28.56 9.11 11.26
C GLU A 260 -28.40 10.51 10.67
N GLN A 261 -28.40 11.55 11.51
CA GLN A 261 -28.17 12.93 11.07
C GLN A 261 -26.79 13.11 10.42
N GLN A 262 -25.73 12.56 11.03
CA GLN A 262 -24.37 12.65 10.47
C GLN A 262 -24.20 11.87 9.16
N LEU A 263 -24.85 10.72 9.04
CA LEU A 263 -24.80 9.95 7.79
C LEU A 263 -25.59 10.64 6.68
N ALA A 264 -26.73 11.26 7.01
CA ALA A 264 -27.52 12.02 6.05
C ALA A 264 -26.75 13.26 5.54
N SER A 265 -26.08 14.00 6.42
CA SER A 265 -25.28 15.16 6.03
C SER A 265 -24.07 14.77 5.19
N ALA A 266 -23.35 13.70 5.56
CA ALA A 266 -22.25 13.17 4.76
C ALA A 266 -22.70 12.70 3.36
N GLY A 267 -23.86 12.05 3.27
CA GLY A 267 -24.44 11.60 2.01
C GLY A 267 -24.92 12.74 1.11
N ALA A 268 -25.39 13.86 1.69
CA ALA A 268 -25.76 15.05 0.94
C ALA A 268 -24.54 15.73 0.30
N ILE A 269 -23.43 15.86 1.06
CA ILE A 269 -22.17 16.44 0.58
C ILE A 269 -21.55 15.59 -0.54
N ALA A 270 -21.64 14.26 -0.44
CA ALA A 270 -21.11 13.36 -1.46
C ALA A 270 -21.88 13.40 -2.79
N LYS A 271 -23.14 13.88 -2.79
CA LYS A 271 -23.96 14.04 -4.01
C LYS A 271 -23.82 15.42 -4.66
N SER A 272 -23.27 16.41 -3.95
CA SER A 272 -23.12 17.78 -4.43
C SER A 272 -21.74 18.08 -5.04
N ASN A 273 -20.82 17.12 -5.03
CA ASN A 273 -19.48 17.18 -5.62
C ASN A 273 -19.37 16.17 -6.76
#